data_AF-A0A958QLQ7-F1
#
_entry.id   AF-A0A958QLQ7-F1
#
_cell.length_a   1.000
_cell.length_b   1.000
_cell.length_c   1.000
_cell.angle_alpha   90.00
_cell.angle_beta   90.00
_cell.angle_gamma   90.00
#
_symmetry.space_group_name_H-M   'P 1'
#
loop_
_entity.id
_entity.type
_entity.pdbx_description
1 polymer ?
#
loop_
_entity_poly.entity_id
_entity_poly.type
_entity_poly.pdbx_seq_one_letter_code
_entity_poly.pdbx_strand_id
1 'polypeptide(L)'
;EAKAFAHYAPGAMPDMITLHELAEGKNLTPELVWDKLNYRFPNGWVLKGAFDQASENLILTDKIKIKTELAKYNNGFEAHKNKVETKYRGQDPEFIITELKKHSGYKGWKILQLLKKQDMAFAQARVNIVTELRVEALGGQVLGKGSSIDRYKYLYEWYGKGKPSNVTDKEILQGEEFVQNILDRLPPELSVMPFAFDVALLDNGTWTVIESNAGGNSGFLEENMKSSKALIEYLQNYSEFKKTLRGLLTPEQQLLWIKEHFKLFSMQKSSLFYPGMEFTDKEIIDVEYQPMKPENKKYRKGCKELLSEKGA
;
A
#
# COMPACT_ATOMS: atom_id res chain seq x y z
N GLU A 1 4.91 6.33 -5.35
CA GLU A 1 3.79 7.04 -4.70
C GLU A 1 4.27 8.13 -3.76
N ALA A 2 4.99 7.79 -2.68
CA ALA A 2 5.63 8.73 -1.75
C ALA A 2 6.22 10.01 -2.39
N LYS A 3 7.12 9.86 -3.36
CA LYS A 3 7.73 10.98 -4.09
C LYS A 3 6.72 11.78 -4.93
N ALA A 4 5.72 11.11 -5.51
CA ALA A 4 4.66 11.76 -6.26
C ALA A 4 3.77 12.60 -5.34
N PHE A 5 3.38 12.11 -4.16
CA PHE A 5 2.62 12.92 -3.21
C PHE A 5 3.46 14.07 -2.66
N ALA A 6 4.74 13.87 -2.35
CA ALA A 6 5.61 14.98 -1.94
C ALA A 6 5.70 16.09 -3.00
N HIS A 7 5.62 15.73 -4.29
CA HIS A 7 5.69 16.68 -5.40
C HIS A 7 4.34 17.34 -5.73
N TYR A 8 3.28 16.55 -5.89
CA TYR A 8 1.97 17.01 -6.37
C TYR A 8 0.98 17.34 -5.24
N ALA A 9 1.10 16.70 -4.08
CA ALA A 9 0.21 16.88 -2.94
C ALA A 9 1.01 17.05 -1.63
N PRO A 10 1.85 18.10 -1.53
CA PRO A 10 2.74 18.29 -0.39
C PRO A 10 1.95 18.32 0.94
N GLY A 11 2.44 17.58 1.93
CA GLY A 11 1.78 17.40 3.22
C GLY A 11 0.77 16.24 3.28
N ALA A 12 0.48 15.57 2.16
CA ALA A 12 -0.43 14.42 2.15
C ALA A 12 0.13 13.22 2.93
N MET A 13 1.43 12.94 2.83
CA MET A 13 2.10 11.85 3.56
C MET A 13 3.03 12.39 4.65
N PRO A 14 3.33 11.59 5.69
CA PRO A 14 4.41 11.90 6.62
C PRO A 14 5.74 12.03 5.88
N ASP A 15 6.64 12.80 6.49
CA ASP A 15 7.98 13.01 5.97
C ASP A 15 8.71 11.68 5.74
N MET A 16 9.40 11.56 4.61
CA MET A 16 10.04 10.34 4.15
C MET A 16 11.40 10.62 3.55
N ILE A 17 12.31 9.67 3.75
CA ILE A 17 13.64 9.69 3.14
C ILE A 17 14.04 8.28 2.72
N THR A 18 14.60 8.13 1.52
CA THR A 18 15.21 6.86 1.14
C THR A 18 16.52 6.67 1.91
N LEU A 19 16.94 5.42 2.12
CA LEU A 19 18.23 5.18 2.76
C LEU A 19 19.38 5.71 1.89
N HIS A 20 19.24 5.72 0.56
CA HIS A 20 20.22 6.29 -0.34
C HIS A 20 20.40 7.81 -0.13
N GLU A 21 19.29 8.55 0.01
CA GLU A 21 19.31 9.98 0.32
C GLU A 21 19.90 10.25 1.70
N LEU A 22 19.50 9.47 2.71
CA LEU A 22 20.04 9.58 4.07
C LEU A 22 21.56 9.33 4.11
N ALA A 23 22.02 8.42 3.25
CA ALA A 23 23.41 8.04 3.11
C ALA A 23 24.25 9.01 2.29
N GLU A 24 23.63 9.96 1.57
CA GLU A 24 24.33 10.90 0.69
C GLU A 24 25.25 10.16 -0.31
N GLY A 25 24.80 9.00 -0.81
CA GLY A 25 25.56 8.15 -1.73
C GLY A 25 26.70 7.34 -1.10
N LYS A 26 26.84 7.31 0.22
CA LYS A 26 27.88 6.54 0.93
C LYS A 26 27.37 5.17 1.38
N ASN A 27 28.27 4.20 1.52
CA ASN A 27 27.93 2.94 2.19
C ASN A 27 27.96 3.17 3.71
N LEU A 28 26.79 3.11 4.35
CA LEU A 28 26.67 3.24 5.80
C LEU A 28 26.60 1.87 6.48
N THR A 29 27.18 1.78 7.67
CA THR A 29 26.94 0.63 8.56
C THR A 29 25.50 0.66 9.07
N PRO A 30 24.93 -0.50 9.46
CA PRO A 30 23.59 -0.54 10.04
C PRO A 30 23.41 0.43 11.21
N GLU A 31 24.41 0.54 12.10
CA GLU A 31 24.40 1.45 13.24
C GLU A 31 24.33 2.92 12.82
N LEU A 32 25.15 3.32 11.84
CA LEU A 32 25.17 4.70 11.37
C LEU A 32 23.89 5.10 10.65
N VAL A 33 23.24 4.16 9.95
CA VAL A 33 21.89 4.37 9.40
C VAL A 33 20.90 4.67 10.52
N TRP A 34 20.90 3.87 11.60
CA TRP A 34 20.01 4.09 12.74
C TRP A 34 20.25 5.43 13.42
N ASP A 35 21.50 5.81 13.65
CA ASP A 35 21.85 7.10 14.26
C ASP A 35 21.36 8.27 13.40
N LYS A 36 21.56 8.21 12.07
CA LYS A 36 21.05 9.21 11.13
C LYS A 36 19.52 9.25 11.10
N LEU A 37 18.84 8.10 11.16
CA LEU A 37 17.38 8.04 11.21
C LEU A 37 16.82 8.63 12.50
N ASN A 38 17.43 8.31 13.66
CA ASN A 38 17.02 8.88 14.95
C ASN A 38 17.27 10.39 15.01
N TYR A 39 18.36 10.87 14.42
CA TYR A 39 18.62 12.30 14.28
C TYR A 39 17.59 12.99 13.39
N ARG A 40 17.25 12.39 12.23
CA ARG A 40 16.31 12.96 11.26
C ARG A 40 14.86 12.94 11.73
N PHE A 41 14.48 11.90 12.48
CA PHE A 41 13.12 11.67 12.97
C PHE A 41 13.14 11.45 14.50
N PRO A 42 13.29 12.54 15.29
CA PRO A 42 13.43 12.44 16.75
C PRO A 42 12.20 11.86 17.45
N ASN A 43 11.03 11.93 16.81
CA ASN A 43 9.78 11.36 17.32
C ASN A 43 9.56 9.90 16.88
N GLY A 44 10.58 9.29 16.29
CA GLY A 44 10.55 7.92 15.80
C GLY A 44 10.24 7.82 14.31
N TRP A 45 10.47 6.62 13.78
CA TRP A 45 10.35 6.33 12.35
C TRP A 45 9.97 4.87 12.14
N VAL A 46 9.47 4.58 10.93
CA VAL A 46 9.19 3.25 10.42
C VAL A 46 10.02 3.03 9.17
N LEU A 47 10.80 1.95 9.13
CA LEU A 47 11.61 1.57 7.97
C LEU A 47 10.91 0.47 7.16
N LYS A 48 10.71 0.74 5.87
CA LYS A 48 9.98 -0.11 4.93
C LYS A 48 10.78 -0.28 3.64
N GLY A 49 10.57 -1.40 2.96
CA GLY A 49 10.87 -1.54 1.55
C GLY A 49 9.75 -0.94 0.70
N ALA A 50 10.11 -0.43 -0.49
CA ALA A 50 9.17 0.10 -1.50
C ALA A 50 8.14 -0.93 -1.98
N PHE A 51 8.39 -2.21 -1.76
CA PHE A 51 7.55 -3.33 -2.18
C PHE A 51 7.29 -4.33 -1.05
N ASP A 52 7.40 -3.89 0.21
CA ASP A 52 7.01 -4.74 1.33
C ASP A 52 5.52 -5.07 1.20
N GLN A 53 5.17 -6.37 1.20
CA GLN A 53 3.79 -6.82 1.06
C GLN A 53 3.04 -6.89 2.40
N ALA A 54 1.71 -6.77 2.31
CA ALA A 54 0.75 -6.60 3.41
C ALA A 54 0.62 -7.82 4.35
N SER A 55 1.67 -8.16 5.09
CA SER A 55 1.58 -9.10 6.23
C SER A 55 2.68 -8.89 7.26
N GLU A 56 3.29 -7.70 7.29
CA GLU A 56 4.43 -7.44 8.16
C GLU A 56 4.03 -7.05 9.59
N ASN A 57 3.79 -8.05 10.43
CA ASN A 57 3.81 -7.88 11.89
C ASN A 57 5.22 -7.61 12.47
N LEU A 58 6.24 -7.49 11.62
CA LEU A 58 7.64 -7.26 11.98
C LEU A 58 8.15 -5.91 11.45
N ILE A 59 7.30 -4.89 11.57
CA ILE A 59 7.63 -3.50 11.26
C ILE A 59 8.95 -3.10 11.93
N LEU A 60 9.87 -2.54 11.13
CA LEU A 60 11.13 -2.04 11.63
C LEU A 60 10.95 -0.59 12.12
N THR A 61 11.31 -0.32 13.37
CA THR A 61 11.06 0.99 14.00
C THR A 61 12.27 1.46 14.80
N ASP A 62 12.21 2.73 15.23
CA ASP A 62 13.11 3.39 16.18
C ASP A 62 13.37 2.55 17.45
N LYS A 63 12.42 1.71 17.86
CA LYS A 63 12.50 0.90 19.09
C LYS A 63 13.34 -0.37 18.95
N ILE A 64 13.80 -0.69 17.74
CA ILE A 64 14.57 -1.91 17.50
C ILE A 64 16.02 -1.74 17.97
N LYS A 65 16.49 -2.70 18.77
CA LYS A 65 17.89 -2.83 19.14
C LYS A 65 18.65 -3.55 18.02
N ILE A 66 19.19 -2.78 17.07
CA ILE A 66 19.78 -3.32 15.84
C ILE A 66 20.83 -4.40 16.08
N LYS A 67 21.77 -4.18 17.03
CA LYS A 67 22.80 -5.16 17.38
C LYS A 67 22.23 -6.50 17.85
N THR A 68 21.13 -6.45 18.61
CA THR A 68 20.43 -7.65 19.07
C THR A 68 19.80 -8.41 17.90
N GLU A 69 19.15 -7.71 16.96
CA GLU A 69 18.53 -8.38 15.81
C GLU A 69 19.56 -8.94 14.82
N LEU A 70 20.69 -8.25 14.60
CA LEU A 70 21.79 -8.75 13.78
C LEU A 70 22.47 -9.98 14.40
N ALA A 71 22.63 -10.02 15.73
CA ALA A 71 23.14 -11.20 16.42
C ALA A 71 22.22 -12.42 16.25
N LYS A 72 20.89 -12.23 16.29
CA LYS A 72 19.92 -13.32 16.04
C LYS A 72 20.01 -13.86 14.61
N TYR A 73 20.25 -12.99 13.62
CA TYR A 73 20.43 -13.41 12.22
C TYR A 73 21.65 -14.33 12.07
N ASN A 74 22.78 -13.99 12.69
CA ASN A 74 24.00 -14.80 12.66
C ASN A 74 23.84 -16.18 13.35
N ASN A 75 22.76 -16.37 14.12
CA ASN A 75 22.44 -17.64 14.78
C ASN A 75 21.58 -18.55 13.88
N GLY A 76 22.15 -19.01 12.76
CA GLY A 76 21.58 -20.09 11.95
C GLY A 76 20.42 -19.71 11.02
N PHE A 77 20.11 -18.42 10.85
CA PHE A 77 19.01 -18.01 9.97
C PHE A 77 19.23 -18.42 8.51
N GLU A 78 20.45 -18.34 7.98
CA GLU A 78 20.73 -18.74 6.59
C GLU A 78 20.45 -20.22 6.33
N ALA A 79 20.76 -21.10 7.29
CA ALA A 79 20.41 -22.52 7.18
C ALA A 79 18.89 -22.72 7.19
N HIS A 80 18.17 -21.98 8.04
CA HIS A 80 16.70 -21.98 8.05
C HIS A 80 16.11 -21.47 6.74
N LYS A 81 16.63 -20.35 6.21
CA LYS A 81 16.21 -19.75 4.94
C LYS A 81 16.36 -20.75 3.79
N ASN A 82 17.54 -21.34 3.64
CA ASN A 82 17.80 -22.34 2.60
C ASN A 82 16.88 -23.55 2.72
N LYS A 83 16.58 -23.99 3.95
CA LYS A 83 15.62 -25.08 4.21
C LYS A 83 14.20 -24.69 3.76
N VAL A 84 13.73 -23.49 4.10
CA VAL A 84 12.40 -22.99 3.72
C VAL A 84 12.29 -22.85 2.20
N GLU A 85 13.24 -22.16 1.57
CA GLU A 85 13.24 -21.92 0.11
C GLU A 85 13.35 -23.22 -0.70
N THR A 86 14.08 -24.22 -0.18
CA THR A 86 14.16 -25.54 -0.82
C THR A 86 12.85 -26.32 -0.64
N LYS A 87 12.31 -26.35 0.59
CA LYS A 87 11.09 -27.09 0.91
C LYS A 87 9.87 -26.55 0.16
N TYR A 88 9.80 -25.24 -0.02
CA TYR A 88 8.67 -24.54 -0.62
C TYR A 88 9.02 -23.92 -1.97
N ARG A 89 9.97 -24.53 -2.70
CA ARG A 89 10.33 -24.09 -4.05
C ARG A 89 9.10 -24.09 -4.96
N GLY A 90 8.89 -22.98 -5.67
CA GLY A 90 7.76 -22.79 -6.59
C GLY A 90 6.43 -22.45 -5.91
N GLN A 91 6.41 -22.28 -4.58
CA GLN A 91 5.27 -21.70 -3.88
C GLN A 91 5.24 -20.18 -4.04
N ASP A 92 4.09 -19.61 -3.70
CA ASP A 92 3.90 -18.17 -3.64
C ASP A 92 4.96 -17.50 -2.72
N PRO A 93 5.60 -16.39 -3.17
CA PRO A 93 6.62 -15.69 -2.38
C PRO A 93 6.13 -15.21 -1.01
N GLU A 94 4.87 -14.81 -0.86
CA GLU A 94 4.31 -14.37 0.43
C GLU A 94 4.24 -15.54 1.42
N PHE A 95 3.89 -16.73 0.94
CA PHE A 95 3.94 -17.93 1.76
C PHE A 95 5.36 -18.23 2.25
N ILE A 96 6.36 -18.15 1.36
CA ILE A 96 7.77 -18.34 1.73
C ILE A 96 8.18 -17.33 2.80
N ILE A 97 7.85 -16.05 2.62
CA ILE A 97 8.13 -14.99 3.59
C ILE A 97 7.45 -15.29 4.93
N THR A 98 6.20 -15.74 4.93
CA THR A 98 5.45 -16.13 6.14
C THR A 98 6.15 -17.25 6.91
N GLU A 99 6.72 -18.23 6.21
CA GLU A 99 7.53 -19.28 6.85
C GLU A 99 8.85 -18.74 7.42
N LEU A 100 9.55 -17.87 6.69
CA LEU A 100 10.79 -17.24 7.15
C LEU A 100 10.60 -16.40 8.42
N LYS A 101 9.45 -15.70 8.53
CA LYS A 101 9.08 -14.87 9.71
C LYS A 101 9.02 -15.67 11.01
N LYS A 102 8.88 -17.00 10.95
CA LYS A 102 8.82 -17.87 12.13
C LYS A 102 10.17 -18.00 12.85
N HIS A 103 11.28 -17.65 12.19
CA HIS A 103 12.61 -17.68 12.79
C HIS A 103 13.00 -16.33 13.42
N SER A 104 13.58 -16.35 14.62
CA SER A 104 13.95 -15.14 15.37
C SER A 104 14.97 -14.25 14.66
N GLY A 105 15.80 -14.82 13.79
CA GLY A 105 16.76 -14.12 12.93
C GLY A 105 16.17 -13.34 11.75
N TYR A 106 14.88 -13.46 11.45
CA TYR A 106 14.25 -12.83 10.28
C TYR A 106 14.40 -11.31 10.27
N LYS A 107 14.19 -10.63 11.41
CA LYS A 107 14.33 -9.16 11.49
C LYS A 107 15.75 -8.70 11.15
N GLY A 108 16.77 -9.41 11.65
CA GLY A 108 18.17 -9.11 11.33
C GLY A 108 18.46 -9.29 9.83
N TRP A 109 17.96 -10.38 9.24
CA TRP A 109 18.04 -10.58 7.79
C TRP A 109 17.34 -9.45 7.01
N LYS A 110 16.12 -9.07 7.41
CA LYS A 110 15.35 -8.01 6.76
C LYS A 110 16.11 -6.68 6.77
N ILE A 111 16.69 -6.30 7.91
CA ILE A 111 17.52 -5.09 8.04
C ILE A 111 18.65 -5.12 7.00
N LEU A 112 19.37 -6.24 6.88
CA LEU A 112 20.44 -6.37 5.91
C LEU A 112 19.95 -6.32 4.45
N GLN A 113 18.76 -6.84 4.14
CA GLN A 113 18.19 -6.74 2.79
C GLN A 113 17.85 -5.30 2.41
N LEU A 114 17.24 -4.54 3.32
CA LEU A 114 16.93 -3.13 3.08
C LEU A 114 18.20 -2.29 2.90
N LEU A 115 19.24 -2.56 3.68
CA LEU A 115 20.54 -1.88 3.55
C LEU A 115 21.29 -2.21 2.25
N LYS A 116 21.01 -3.36 1.62
CA LYS A 116 21.55 -3.71 0.29
C LYS A 116 20.83 -2.98 -0.85
N LYS A 117 19.59 -2.54 -0.64
CA LYS A 117 18.73 -1.88 -1.63
C LYS A 117 18.30 -0.50 -1.14
N GLN A 118 19.29 0.37 -0.88
CA GLN A 118 19.06 1.64 -0.20
C GLN A 118 18.19 2.63 -1.00
N ASP A 119 18.14 2.49 -2.32
CA ASP A 119 17.26 3.22 -3.23
C ASP A 119 15.80 2.77 -3.13
N MET A 120 15.56 1.54 -2.64
CA MET A 120 14.24 0.92 -2.50
C MET A 120 13.85 0.67 -1.05
N ALA A 121 14.61 1.20 -0.10
CA ALA A 121 14.29 1.22 1.31
C ALA A 121 14.10 2.66 1.75
N PHE A 122 13.04 2.93 2.49
CA PHE A 122 12.74 4.27 2.96
C PHE A 122 12.27 4.26 4.41
N ALA A 123 12.64 5.32 5.11
CA ALA A 123 12.10 5.60 6.42
C ALA A 123 11.00 6.64 6.29
N GLN A 124 9.91 6.41 7.00
CA GLN A 124 8.77 7.30 7.14
C GLN A 124 8.70 7.77 8.59
N ALA A 125 8.49 9.07 8.80
CA ALA A 125 8.29 9.63 10.12
C ALA A 125 7.13 8.93 10.82
N ARG A 126 7.32 8.58 12.10
CA ARG A 126 6.28 7.97 12.90
C ARG A 126 5.21 9.01 13.22
N VAL A 127 3.95 8.62 13.08
CA VAL A 127 2.78 9.42 13.43
C VAL A 127 1.92 8.68 14.45
N ASN A 128 1.21 9.43 15.29
CA ASN A 128 0.29 8.87 16.28
C ASN A 128 -1.08 8.71 15.66
N ILE A 129 -1.42 7.49 15.26
CA ILE A 129 -2.67 7.16 14.58
C ILE A 129 -3.77 6.91 15.60
N VAL A 130 -4.87 7.66 15.49
CA VAL A 130 -6.12 7.42 16.22
C VAL A 130 -6.91 6.30 15.55
N THR A 131 -7.01 6.37 14.22
CA THR A 131 -7.73 5.42 13.38
C THR A 131 -7.19 5.47 11.95
N GLU A 132 -7.44 4.41 11.19
CA GLU A 132 -7.03 4.29 9.79
C GLU A 132 -8.22 3.88 8.94
N LEU A 133 -8.49 4.65 7.88
CA LEU A 133 -9.52 4.38 6.89
C LEU A 133 -8.89 3.83 5.61
N ARG A 134 -9.55 2.84 5.01
CA ARG A 134 -9.39 2.51 3.59
C ARG A 134 -10.39 3.31 2.79
N VAL A 135 -9.90 4.22 1.96
CA VAL A 135 -10.70 5.05 1.06
C VAL A 135 -10.46 4.60 -0.38
N GLU A 136 -11.53 4.24 -1.07
CA GLU A 136 -11.48 3.78 -2.45
C GLU A 136 -11.71 4.93 -3.42
N ALA A 137 -10.93 5.01 -4.49
CA ALA A 137 -11.10 6.00 -5.54
C ALA A 137 -10.99 5.36 -6.93
N LEU A 138 -11.81 5.84 -7.86
CA LEU A 138 -11.80 5.43 -9.26
C LEU A 138 -12.04 6.65 -10.15
N GLY A 139 -11.28 6.76 -11.24
CA GLY A 139 -11.51 7.79 -12.26
C GLY A 139 -11.39 9.22 -11.73
N GLY A 140 -10.52 9.47 -10.74
CA GLY A 140 -10.32 10.78 -10.15
C GLY A 140 -11.32 11.13 -9.04
N GLN A 141 -12.17 10.20 -8.64
CA GLN A 141 -13.18 10.44 -7.62
C GLN A 141 -13.13 9.38 -6.53
N VAL A 142 -13.27 9.84 -5.29
CA VAL A 142 -13.52 8.96 -4.15
C VAL A 142 -14.90 8.33 -4.30
N LEU A 143 -15.00 7.02 -4.03
CA LEU A 143 -16.28 6.35 -3.83
C LEU A 143 -16.86 6.81 -2.48
N GLY A 144 -17.35 8.05 -2.41
CA GLY A 144 -17.68 8.70 -1.14
C GLY A 144 -18.97 8.20 -0.47
N LYS A 145 -19.58 9.08 0.33
CA LYS A 145 -20.84 8.87 1.09
C LYS A 145 -20.67 7.95 2.31
N GLY A 146 -19.50 7.99 2.94
CA GLY A 146 -19.23 7.19 4.12
C GLY A 146 -19.06 5.71 3.79
N SER A 147 -18.55 5.41 2.59
CA SER A 147 -18.31 4.06 2.11
C SER A 147 -16.93 3.52 2.52
N SER A 148 -16.06 4.43 2.98
CA SER A 148 -14.72 4.09 3.45
C SER A 148 -14.75 3.27 4.73
N ILE A 149 -13.75 2.40 4.88
CA ILE A 149 -13.73 1.40 5.95
C ILE A 149 -12.71 1.76 7.00
N ASP A 150 -13.14 1.77 8.25
CA ASP A 150 -12.24 1.76 9.39
C ASP A 150 -11.53 0.41 9.50
N ARG A 151 -10.23 0.40 9.17
CA ARG A 151 -9.40 -0.80 9.16
C ARG A 151 -9.18 -1.34 10.57
N TYR A 152 -9.10 -0.49 11.59
CA TYR A 152 -8.90 -0.96 12.97
C TYR A 152 -10.16 -1.63 13.50
N LYS A 153 -11.33 -1.07 13.19
CA LYS A 153 -12.61 -1.72 13.49
C LYS A 153 -12.75 -3.06 12.77
N TYR A 154 -12.46 -3.10 11.47
CA TYR A 154 -12.51 -4.35 10.69
C TYR A 154 -11.57 -5.42 11.27
N LEU A 155 -10.30 -5.07 11.57
CA LEU A 155 -9.35 -6.00 12.19
C LEU A 155 -9.81 -6.48 13.58
N TYR A 156 -10.42 -5.60 14.38
CA TYR A 156 -10.97 -5.97 15.68
C TYR A 156 -12.13 -6.96 15.54
N GLU A 157 -13.11 -6.66 14.69
CA GLU A 157 -14.28 -7.50 14.47
C GLU A 157 -13.89 -8.87 13.89
N TRP A 158 -12.90 -8.90 12.99
CA TRP A 158 -12.45 -10.12 12.33
C TRP A 158 -11.55 -11.00 13.21
N TYR A 159 -10.60 -10.40 13.95
CA TYR A 159 -9.60 -11.15 14.72
C TYR A 159 -9.85 -11.17 16.23
N GLY A 160 -10.88 -10.47 16.72
CA GLY A 160 -11.22 -10.38 18.16
C GLY A 160 -10.13 -9.72 19.01
N LYS A 161 -9.28 -8.85 18.42
CA LYS A 161 -8.12 -8.25 19.09
C LYS A 161 -8.14 -6.73 18.96
N GLY A 162 -8.09 -6.01 20.09
CA GLY A 162 -7.95 -4.55 20.15
C GLY A 162 -9.02 -3.84 20.99
N LYS A 163 -9.08 -2.52 20.88
CA LYS A 163 -10.28 -1.75 21.28
C LYS A 163 -10.95 -1.29 19.98
N PRO A 164 -12.27 -1.41 19.83
CA PRO A 164 -12.94 -0.89 18.65
C PRO A 164 -12.64 0.60 18.51
N SER A 165 -12.32 1.01 17.29
CA SER A 165 -12.25 2.42 16.94
C SER A 165 -13.67 3.01 16.97
N ASN A 166 -13.78 4.23 17.49
CA ASN A 166 -15.04 4.98 17.57
C ASN A 166 -15.15 6.01 16.43
N VAL A 167 -14.72 5.63 15.22
CA VAL A 167 -14.88 6.49 14.04
C VAL A 167 -16.35 6.82 13.82
N THR A 168 -16.63 8.11 13.72
CA THR A 168 -17.93 8.68 13.39
C THR A 168 -18.11 8.80 11.87
N ASP A 169 -19.36 8.81 11.39
CA ASP A 169 -19.63 9.06 9.97
C ASP A 169 -19.04 10.41 9.51
N LYS A 170 -18.98 11.40 10.41
CA LYS A 170 -18.33 12.69 10.14
C LYS A 170 -16.83 12.52 9.83
N GLU A 171 -16.11 11.73 10.62
CA GLU A 171 -14.68 11.47 10.38
C GLU A 171 -14.46 10.68 9.10
N ILE A 172 -15.35 9.74 8.75
CA ILE A 172 -15.29 9.04 7.46
C ILE A 172 -15.39 10.03 6.30
N LEU A 173 -16.39 10.93 6.33
CA LEU A 173 -16.57 11.94 5.30
C LEU A 173 -15.37 12.91 5.22
N GLN A 174 -14.76 13.26 6.35
CA GLN A 174 -13.55 14.08 6.36
C GLN A 174 -12.34 13.36 5.75
N GLY A 175 -12.19 12.06 6.00
CA GLY A 175 -11.16 11.23 5.36
C GLY A 175 -11.38 11.12 3.84
N GLU A 176 -12.63 10.95 3.40
CA GLU A 176 -13.00 10.94 1.98
C GLU A 176 -12.70 12.30 1.31
N GLU A 177 -13.07 13.41 1.95
CA GLU A 177 -12.78 14.77 1.47
C GLU A 177 -11.27 15.03 1.41
N PHE A 178 -10.51 14.58 2.40
CA PHE A 178 -9.05 14.66 2.39
C PHE A 178 -8.44 13.94 1.19
N VAL A 179 -8.90 12.72 0.88
CA VAL A 179 -8.42 11.97 -0.30
C VAL A 179 -8.84 12.64 -1.60
N GLN A 180 -10.07 13.16 -1.70
CA GLN A 180 -10.50 13.88 -2.90
C GLN A 180 -9.61 15.10 -3.16
N ASN A 181 -9.28 15.87 -2.12
CA ASN A 181 -8.36 17.01 -2.23
C ASN A 181 -6.95 16.62 -2.71
N ILE A 182 -6.51 15.39 -2.47
CA ILE A 182 -5.25 14.86 -3.01
C ILE A 182 -5.42 14.54 -4.50
N LEU A 183 -6.48 13.80 -4.86
CA LEU A 183 -6.78 13.43 -6.25
C LEU A 183 -6.89 14.66 -7.16
N ASP A 184 -7.51 15.73 -6.68
CA ASP A 184 -7.69 16.99 -7.41
C ASP A 184 -6.37 17.71 -7.72
N ARG A 185 -5.29 17.39 -6.99
CA ARG A 185 -3.94 17.95 -7.20
C ARG A 185 -3.03 17.03 -8.00
N LEU A 186 -3.39 15.75 -8.12
CA LEU A 186 -2.62 14.81 -8.91
C LEU A 186 -2.78 15.12 -10.41
N PRO A 187 -1.72 14.88 -11.20
CA PRO A 187 -1.85 14.99 -12.65
C PRO A 187 -2.88 13.96 -13.16
N PRO A 188 -3.66 14.27 -14.22
CA PRO A 188 -4.72 13.40 -14.74
C PRO A 188 -4.28 11.96 -14.98
N GLU A 189 -3.02 11.76 -15.35
CA GLU A 189 -2.37 10.48 -15.58
C GLU A 189 -2.34 9.58 -14.34
N LEU A 190 -2.23 10.20 -13.16
CA LEU A 190 -2.28 9.51 -11.89
C LEU A 190 -3.68 9.50 -11.30
N SER A 191 -4.37 10.64 -11.26
CA SER A 191 -5.61 10.81 -10.49
C SER A 191 -6.72 9.84 -10.90
N VAL A 192 -6.75 9.44 -12.17
CA VAL A 192 -7.77 8.56 -12.73
C VAL A 192 -7.56 7.07 -12.48
N MET A 193 -6.37 6.69 -12.03
CA MET A 193 -6.10 5.30 -11.70
C MET A 193 -7.03 4.84 -10.56
N PRO A 194 -7.40 3.56 -10.53
CA PRO A 194 -7.99 3.00 -9.33
C PRO A 194 -7.00 3.11 -8.18
N PHE A 195 -7.48 3.55 -7.01
CA PHE A 195 -6.69 3.59 -5.79
C PHE A 195 -7.46 3.01 -4.62
N ALA A 196 -6.70 2.38 -3.75
CA ALA A 196 -7.08 2.12 -2.38
C ALA A 196 -6.12 2.88 -1.45
N PHE A 197 -6.56 3.99 -0.86
CA PHE A 197 -5.77 4.81 0.06
C PHE A 197 -5.96 4.33 1.50
N ASP A 198 -4.85 4.06 2.19
CA ASP A 198 -4.83 3.98 3.64
C ASP A 198 -4.55 5.36 4.21
N VAL A 199 -5.56 6.00 4.81
CA VAL A 199 -5.45 7.32 5.42
C VAL A 199 -5.69 7.26 6.92
N ALA A 200 -4.87 7.95 7.68
CA ALA A 200 -4.93 7.97 9.13
C ALA A 200 -5.39 9.33 9.65
N LEU A 201 -6.29 9.30 10.65
CA LEU A 201 -6.54 10.44 11.52
C LEU A 201 -5.51 10.43 12.65
N LEU A 202 -4.87 11.57 12.86
CA LEU A 202 -3.84 11.73 13.88
C LEU A 202 -4.41 12.31 15.17
N ASP A 203 -3.67 12.16 16.28
CA ASP A 203 -4.06 12.66 17.61
C ASP A 203 -4.25 14.19 17.68
N ASN A 204 -3.60 14.93 16.77
CA ASN A 204 -3.76 16.37 16.59
C ASN A 204 -4.96 16.76 15.71
N GLY A 205 -5.78 15.80 15.27
CA GLY A 205 -6.96 16.02 14.43
C GLY A 205 -6.70 16.19 12.94
N THR A 206 -5.46 15.99 12.48
CA THR A 206 -5.11 16.09 11.04
C THR A 206 -5.14 14.73 10.36
N TRP A 207 -5.28 14.73 9.03
CA TRP A 207 -5.28 13.54 8.19
C TRP A 207 -3.96 13.37 7.44
N THR A 208 -3.54 12.12 7.23
CA THR A 208 -2.36 11.81 6.43
C THR A 208 -2.53 10.47 5.70
N VAL A 209 -1.94 10.33 4.52
CA VAL A 209 -1.83 9.08 3.78
C VAL A 209 -0.69 8.25 4.37
N ILE A 210 -0.99 7.02 4.79
CA ILE A 210 -0.01 6.05 5.27
C ILE A 210 0.54 5.23 4.11
N GLU A 211 -0.34 4.85 3.19
CA GLU A 211 -0.06 4.02 2.02
C GLU A 211 -1.13 4.29 0.94
N SER A 212 -0.77 4.11 -0.33
CA SER A 212 -1.74 4.03 -1.42
C SER A 212 -1.49 2.75 -2.19
N ASN A 213 -2.54 2.20 -2.79
CA ASN A 213 -2.45 1.05 -3.68
C ASN A 213 -2.88 1.52 -5.06
N ALA A 214 -1.95 2.09 -5.83
CA ALA A 214 -2.22 2.50 -7.21
C ALA A 214 -2.46 1.30 -8.14
N GLY A 215 -3.48 1.38 -8.98
CA GLY A 215 -3.81 0.34 -9.96
C GLY A 215 -4.63 -0.82 -9.41
N GLY A 216 -5.07 -0.76 -8.16
CA GLY A 216 -5.92 -1.78 -7.54
C GLY A 216 -6.84 -1.18 -6.49
N ASN A 217 -8.09 -1.63 -6.49
CA ASN A 217 -8.99 -1.41 -5.36
C ASN A 217 -8.82 -2.54 -4.34
N SER A 218 -9.17 -2.28 -3.08
CA SER A 218 -9.11 -3.36 -2.09
C SER A 218 -10.24 -4.38 -2.28
N GLY A 219 -10.02 -5.60 -1.76
CA GLY A 219 -11.07 -6.63 -1.67
C GLY A 219 -12.28 -6.19 -0.84
N PHE A 220 -12.18 -5.10 -0.08
CA PHE A 220 -13.30 -4.57 0.68
C PHE A 220 -14.46 -4.07 -0.19
N LEU A 221 -14.22 -3.71 -1.44
CA LEU A 221 -15.30 -3.41 -2.39
C LEU A 221 -16.27 -4.59 -2.56
N GLU A 222 -15.81 -5.83 -2.35
CA GLU A 222 -16.62 -7.03 -2.41
C GLU A 222 -17.17 -7.45 -1.04
N GLU A 223 -16.43 -7.18 0.03
CA GLU A 223 -16.76 -7.65 1.37
C GLU A 223 -17.69 -6.71 2.16
N ASN A 224 -17.67 -5.40 1.88
CA ASN A 224 -18.41 -4.40 2.64
C ASN A 224 -19.61 -3.85 1.86
N MET A 225 -20.81 -4.03 2.41
CA MET A 225 -22.05 -3.61 1.75
C MET A 225 -22.11 -2.11 1.42
N LYS A 226 -21.57 -1.22 2.26
CA LYS A 226 -21.56 0.24 1.97
C LYS A 226 -20.63 0.52 0.78
N SER A 227 -19.42 -0.03 0.80
CA SER A 227 -18.43 0.12 -0.28
C SER A 227 -18.93 -0.48 -1.59
N SER A 228 -19.54 -1.68 -1.57
CA SER A 228 -20.14 -2.29 -2.76
C SER A 228 -21.27 -1.45 -3.36
N LYS A 229 -22.14 -0.87 -2.52
CA LYS A 229 -23.21 0.02 -2.98
C LYS A 229 -22.66 1.28 -3.64
N ALA A 230 -21.64 1.90 -3.03
CA ALA A 230 -20.98 3.07 -3.61
C ALA A 230 -20.36 2.75 -4.98
N LEU A 231 -19.71 1.59 -5.13
CA LEU A 231 -19.19 1.13 -6.41
C LEU A 231 -20.30 0.93 -7.45
N ILE A 232 -21.41 0.28 -7.09
CA ILE A 232 -22.54 0.06 -8.00
C ILE A 232 -23.11 1.40 -8.48
N GLU A 233 -23.32 2.34 -7.57
CA GLU A 233 -23.82 3.68 -7.91
C GLU A 233 -22.85 4.44 -8.83
N TYR A 234 -21.54 4.34 -8.58
CA TYR A 234 -20.53 4.90 -9.46
C TYR A 234 -20.60 4.26 -10.86
N LEU A 235 -20.66 2.93 -10.93
CA LEU A 235 -20.70 2.18 -12.19
C LEU A 235 -21.96 2.46 -13.02
N GLN A 236 -23.11 2.69 -12.38
CA GLN A 236 -24.34 3.07 -13.07
C GLN A 236 -24.21 4.40 -13.82
N ASN A 237 -23.40 5.32 -13.27
CA ASN A 237 -23.14 6.63 -13.87
C ASN A 237 -21.86 6.66 -14.72
N TYR A 238 -21.15 5.53 -14.84
CA TYR A 238 -19.82 5.44 -15.46
C TYR A 238 -19.78 5.91 -16.91
N SER A 239 -20.87 5.79 -17.66
CA SER A 239 -20.91 6.26 -19.06
C SER A 239 -20.73 7.78 -19.19
N GLU A 240 -21.15 8.55 -18.18
CA GLU A 240 -20.94 9.99 -18.11
C GLU A 240 -19.48 10.29 -17.76
N PHE A 241 -18.91 9.56 -16.80
CA PHE A 241 -17.48 9.64 -16.43
C PHE A 241 -16.55 9.19 -17.56
N LYS A 242 -16.93 8.21 -18.38
CA LYS A 242 -16.10 7.77 -19.52
C LYS A 242 -15.85 8.92 -20.52
N LYS A 243 -16.73 9.92 -20.58
CA LYS A 243 -16.51 11.12 -21.41
C LYS A 243 -15.45 12.04 -20.83
N THR A 244 -15.35 12.16 -19.51
CA THR A 244 -14.29 12.93 -18.83
C THR A 244 -12.95 12.19 -18.80
N LEU A 245 -12.95 10.86 -18.93
CA LEU A 245 -11.77 10.02 -19.08
C LEU A 245 -11.20 10.00 -20.53
N ARG A 246 -11.79 10.73 -21.50
CA ARG A 246 -11.24 10.84 -22.86
C ARG A 246 -10.02 11.76 -22.86
N GLY A 247 -8.85 11.21 -23.17
CA GLY A 247 -7.57 11.94 -23.21
C GLY A 247 -6.50 11.38 -22.26
N LEU A 248 -6.81 10.30 -21.54
CA LEU A 248 -5.87 9.62 -20.65
C LEU A 248 -4.82 8.79 -21.39
N LEU A 249 -3.71 8.58 -20.70
CA LEU A 249 -2.63 7.72 -21.18
C LEU A 249 -3.10 6.27 -21.33
N THR A 250 -2.72 5.63 -22.43
CA THR A 250 -2.75 4.17 -22.54
C THR A 250 -1.81 3.53 -21.51
N PRO A 251 -1.93 2.22 -21.20
CA PRO A 251 -0.99 1.55 -20.31
C PRO A 251 0.49 1.75 -20.68
N GLU A 252 0.82 1.73 -21.98
CA GLU A 252 2.18 1.97 -22.47
C GLU A 252 2.63 3.40 -22.21
N GLN A 253 1.73 4.36 -22.41
CA GLN A 253 1.99 5.77 -22.12
C GLN A 253 2.14 6.01 -20.62
N GLN A 254 1.36 5.34 -19.76
CA GLN A 254 1.53 5.38 -18.30
C GLN A 254 2.90 4.84 -17.90
N LEU A 255 3.36 3.73 -18.49
CA LEU A 255 4.70 3.18 -18.24
C LEU A 255 5.81 4.14 -18.67
N LEU A 256 5.66 4.81 -19.81
CA LEU A 256 6.61 5.84 -20.25
C LEU A 256 6.63 7.03 -19.29
N TRP A 257 5.45 7.49 -18.87
CA TRP A 257 5.29 8.58 -17.90
C TRP A 257 5.94 8.23 -16.56
N ILE A 258 5.74 7.01 -16.04
CA ILE A 258 6.37 6.50 -14.81
C ILE A 258 7.90 6.49 -14.97
N LYS A 259 8.41 6.02 -16.10
CA LYS A 259 9.87 6.00 -16.39
C LYS A 259 10.47 7.41 -16.42
N GLU A 260 9.76 8.39 -16.95
CA GLU A 260 10.17 9.79 -16.94
C GLU A 260 10.17 10.36 -15.51
N HIS A 261 9.15 10.04 -14.72
CA HIS A 261 9.06 10.48 -13.33
C HIS A 261 10.10 9.84 -12.42
N PHE A 262 10.54 8.61 -12.68
CA PHE A 262 11.70 8.05 -11.97
C PHE A 262 12.96 8.89 -12.19
N LYS A 263 13.17 9.43 -13.40
CA LYS A 263 14.28 10.36 -13.64
C LYS A 263 14.09 11.66 -12.87
N LEU A 264 12.87 12.22 -12.88
CA LEU A 264 12.53 13.43 -12.13
C LEU A 264 12.82 13.28 -10.63
N PHE A 265 12.50 12.12 -10.07
CA PHE A 265 12.70 11.82 -8.65
C PHE A 265 14.09 11.26 -8.32
N SER A 266 15.03 11.30 -9.26
CA SER A 266 16.40 10.77 -9.09
C SER A 266 16.45 9.32 -8.61
N MET A 267 15.47 8.49 -8.99
CA MET A 267 15.45 7.06 -8.68
C MET A 267 16.31 6.30 -9.71
N GLN A 268 17.28 5.52 -9.24
CA GLN A 268 18.25 4.84 -10.13
C GLN A 268 17.60 3.70 -10.92
N LYS A 269 18.02 3.48 -12.18
CA LYS A 269 17.47 2.42 -13.06
C LYS A 269 17.52 1.00 -12.48
N SER A 270 18.40 0.70 -11.53
CA SER A 270 18.42 -0.57 -10.79
C SER A 270 17.11 -0.88 -10.07
N SER A 271 16.33 0.16 -9.74
CA SER A 271 14.98 0.06 -9.16
C SER A 271 13.89 -0.46 -10.12
N LEU A 272 14.17 -0.52 -11.43
CA LEU A 272 13.20 -0.97 -12.45
C LEU A 272 13.17 -2.50 -12.63
N PHE A 273 14.13 -3.25 -12.09
CA PHE A 273 14.16 -4.71 -12.17
C PHE A 273 13.63 -5.32 -10.89
N TYR A 274 12.36 -5.74 -10.92
CA TYR A 274 11.78 -6.59 -9.90
C TYR A 274 11.88 -8.06 -10.32
N PRO A 275 12.38 -8.97 -9.46
CA PRO A 275 12.19 -10.41 -9.65
C PRO A 275 10.70 -10.72 -9.40
N GLY A 276 9.96 -11.09 -10.45
CA GLY A 276 8.54 -11.47 -10.37
C GLY A 276 7.56 -10.50 -11.03
N MET A 277 8.03 -9.40 -11.62
CA MET A 277 7.25 -8.60 -12.57
C MET A 277 8.12 -8.33 -13.79
N GLU A 278 8.12 -9.27 -14.73
CA GLU A 278 8.44 -8.93 -16.10
C GLU A 278 7.21 -8.23 -16.68
N PHE A 279 7.31 -6.94 -16.98
CA PHE A 279 6.36 -6.33 -17.90
C PHE A 279 6.72 -6.84 -19.29
N THR A 280 6.31 -8.07 -19.60
CA THR A 280 6.42 -8.57 -20.95
C THR A 280 5.25 -8.02 -21.76
N ASP A 281 5.55 -7.45 -22.92
CA ASP A 281 4.60 -6.95 -23.90
C ASP A 281 3.64 -8.06 -24.43
N LYS A 282 3.81 -9.29 -23.94
CA LYS A 282 3.18 -10.53 -24.40
C LYS A 282 2.31 -11.22 -23.33
N GLU A 283 2.26 -10.72 -22.09
CA GLU A 283 1.47 -11.31 -20.99
C GLU A 283 0.27 -10.47 -20.55
N ILE A 284 -0.08 -9.38 -21.26
CA ILE A 284 -1.40 -8.74 -21.11
C ILE A 284 -2.48 -9.53 -21.86
N ILE A 285 -2.51 -10.84 -21.63
CA ILE A 285 -3.71 -11.65 -21.63
C ILE A 285 -3.44 -12.60 -20.48
N ASP A 286 -3.99 -12.31 -19.31
CA ASP A 286 -4.11 -13.32 -18.28
C ASP A 286 -5.00 -14.44 -18.86
N VAL A 287 -4.35 -15.47 -19.42
CA VAL A 287 -5.03 -16.62 -20.05
C VAL A 287 -5.74 -17.45 -18.98
N GLU A 288 -5.40 -17.25 -17.70
CA GLU A 288 -6.02 -17.86 -16.53
C GLU A 288 -7.08 -16.95 -15.87
N TYR A 289 -7.12 -15.64 -16.17
CA TYR A 289 -8.28 -14.79 -15.91
C TYR A 289 -9.39 -15.10 -16.92
N GLN A 290 -9.96 -16.29 -16.75
CA GLN A 290 -11.36 -16.48 -17.05
C GLN A 290 -12.11 -15.60 -16.04
N PRO A 291 -12.83 -14.52 -16.44
CA PRO A 291 -13.77 -13.89 -15.52
C PRO A 291 -14.62 -15.01 -14.94
N MET A 292 -14.63 -15.16 -13.61
CA MET A 292 -15.35 -16.25 -12.96
C MET A 292 -16.72 -16.37 -13.61
N LYS A 293 -17.01 -17.50 -14.24
CA LYS A 293 -18.35 -17.75 -14.77
C LYS A 293 -19.32 -17.53 -13.61
N PRO A 294 -20.45 -16.83 -13.83
CA PRO A 294 -21.36 -16.36 -12.80
C PRO A 294 -22.21 -17.50 -12.21
N GLU A 295 -21.55 -18.56 -11.77
CA GLU A 295 -22.14 -19.81 -11.28
C GLU A 295 -22.05 -19.93 -9.75
N ASN A 296 -21.40 -18.96 -9.08
CA ASN A 296 -21.41 -18.88 -7.63
C ASN A 296 -22.82 -18.49 -7.13
N LYS A 297 -23.63 -19.51 -6.79
CA LYS A 297 -25.04 -19.38 -6.35
C LYS A 297 -25.23 -18.40 -5.17
N LYS A 298 -24.19 -18.12 -4.37
CA LYS A 298 -24.21 -17.10 -3.31
C LYS A 298 -24.32 -15.67 -3.86
N TYR A 299 -23.66 -15.36 -4.97
CA TYR A 299 -23.67 -14.03 -5.61
C TYR A 299 -25.04 -13.67 -6.21
N ARG A 300 -25.74 -14.67 -6.78
CA ARG A 300 -27.09 -14.46 -7.34
C ARG A 300 -28.15 -14.15 -6.29
N LYS A 301 -28.02 -14.62 -5.04
CA LYS A 301 -29.04 -14.40 -4.01
C LYS A 301 -28.99 -12.95 -3.51
N GLY A 302 -27.81 -12.45 -3.16
CA GLY A 302 -27.64 -11.05 -2.72
C GLY A 302 -27.99 -10.02 -3.80
N CYS A 303 -27.55 -10.23 -5.05
CA CYS A 303 -27.88 -9.30 -6.14
C CYS A 303 -29.34 -9.38 -6.60
N LYS A 304 -29.99 -10.56 -6.59
CA LYS A 304 -31.42 -10.65 -6.92
C LYS A 304 -32.31 -10.04 -5.85
N GLU A 305 -32.01 -10.23 -4.57
CA GLU A 305 -32.78 -9.61 -3.48
C GLU A 305 -32.69 -8.08 -3.55
N LEU A 306 -31.50 -7.52 -3.81
CA LEU A 306 -31.29 -6.07 -3.99
C LEU A 306 -31.97 -5.49 -5.25
N LEU A 307 -32.08 -6.27 -6.33
CA LEU A 307 -32.75 -5.84 -7.57
C LEU A 307 -34.27 -6.10 -7.56
N SER A 308 -34.77 -6.97 -6.68
CA SER A 308 -36.22 -7.19 -6.53
C SER A 308 -36.90 -6.21 -5.56
N GLU A 309 -36.15 -5.60 -4.63
CA GLU A 309 -36.69 -4.60 -3.69
C GLU A 309 -36.81 -3.20 -4.27
N LYS A 310 -36.05 -2.90 -5.34
CA LYS A 310 -36.23 -1.68 -6.15
C LYS A 310 -36.89 -2.06 -7.47
N GLY A 311 -38.22 -2.20 -7.43
CA GLY A 311 -39.05 -2.63 -8.56
C GLY A 311 -38.58 -2.09 -9.91
N ALA A 312 -38.18 -3.03 -10.77
CA ALA A 312 -38.19 -2.86 -12.21
C ALA A 312 -39.64 -2.84 -12.73
#